data_AF-A0A810L790-F1
#
_entry.id   AF-A0A810L790-F1
#
_cell.length_a   1.000
_cell.length_b   1.000
_cell.length_c   1.000
_cell.angle_alpha   90.00
_cell.angle_beta   90.00
_cell.angle_gamma   90.00
#
_symmetry.space_group_name_H-M   'P 1'
#
loop_
_entity.id
_entity.type
_entity.pdbx_description
1 polymer ?
#
loop_
_entity_poly.entity_id
_entity_poly.type
_entity_poly.pdbx_seq_one_letter_code
_entity_poly.pdbx_strand_id
1 'polypeptide(L)'
;MLVATSPAELTGLERRVSDIDRTVGLVRSEPTYLEVLPAGVDKGSALRHLADRCGVPLARVAAIGDNPNDVPLLRAAGLGAAVGDGDPAAQRAADVVVGPCGTAIAELVALLLAERSAGTVDPPVDDATATGGRPVDNATATGGRPVNGATASGGPAPGRPPRR
;
A
#
# COMPACT_ATOMS: atom_id res chain seq x y z
N MET A 1 -10.21 4.10 -5.49
CA MET A 1 -11.68 4.08 -5.62
C MET A 1 -12.22 3.04 -4.66
N LEU A 2 -13.30 3.34 -3.92
CA LEU A 2 -13.97 2.37 -3.04
C LEU A 2 -15.24 1.86 -3.74
N VAL A 3 -15.49 0.56 -3.68
CA VAL A 3 -16.73 -0.09 -4.12
C VAL A 3 -17.33 -0.85 -2.95
N ALA A 4 -18.57 -0.54 -2.61
CA ALA A 4 -19.32 -1.19 -1.54
C ALA A 4 -20.51 -1.96 -2.13
N THR A 5 -20.52 -3.29 -2.03
CA THR A 5 -21.62 -4.15 -2.47
C THR A 5 -21.53 -5.55 -1.84
N SER A 6 -22.32 -6.53 -2.29
CA SER A 6 -22.29 -7.88 -1.70
C SER A 6 -20.93 -8.60 -1.93
N PRO A 7 -20.51 -9.50 -1.02
CA PRO A 7 -19.25 -10.23 -1.17
C PRO A 7 -19.16 -11.05 -2.47
N ALA A 8 -20.30 -11.57 -2.95
CA ALA A 8 -20.40 -12.36 -4.18
C ALA A 8 -20.17 -11.49 -5.43
N GLU A 9 -20.75 -10.30 -5.49
CA GLU A 9 -20.54 -9.35 -6.57
C GLU A 9 -19.11 -8.82 -6.58
N LEU A 10 -18.53 -8.51 -5.41
CA LEU A 10 -17.12 -8.11 -5.32
C LEU A 10 -16.17 -9.20 -5.82
N THR A 11 -16.44 -10.47 -5.49
CA THR A 11 -15.68 -11.62 -6.03
C THR A 11 -15.78 -11.71 -7.56
N GLY A 12 -16.92 -11.32 -8.13
CA GLY A 12 -17.09 -11.18 -9.57
C GLY A 12 -16.35 -9.98 -10.16
N LEU A 13 -16.35 -8.85 -9.46
CA LEU A 13 -15.69 -7.61 -9.87
C LEU A 13 -14.16 -7.73 -9.83
N GLU A 14 -13.59 -8.36 -8.81
CA GLU A 14 -12.13 -8.54 -8.66
C GLU A 14 -11.52 -9.27 -9.85
N ARG A 15 -12.16 -10.36 -10.30
CA ARG A 15 -11.76 -11.08 -11.53
C ARG A 15 -11.80 -10.15 -12.73
N ARG A 16 -12.94 -9.49 -12.95
CA ARG A 16 -13.16 -8.61 -14.11
C ARG A 16 -12.18 -7.43 -14.16
N VAL A 17 -11.86 -6.81 -13.03
CA VAL A 17 -10.89 -5.72 -12.97
C VAL A 17 -9.48 -6.25 -13.26
N SER A 18 -9.09 -7.39 -12.66
CA SER A 18 -7.79 -8.03 -12.90
C SER A 18 -7.55 -8.45 -14.36
N ASP A 19 -8.63 -8.77 -15.09
CA ASP A 19 -8.59 -9.10 -16.51
C ASP A 19 -8.48 -7.86 -17.42
N ILE A 20 -9.05 -6.72 -17.01
CA ILE A 20 -9.09 -5.46 -17.77
C ILE A 20 -7.84 -4.61 -17.54
N ASP A 21 -7.43 -4.44 -16.27
CA ASP A 21 -6.34 -3.55 -15.88
C ASP A 21 -5.46 -4.21 -14.81
N ARG A 22 -4.20 -4.45 -15.17
CA ARG A 22 -3.17 -5.03 -14.30
C ARG A 22 -2.31 -3.97 -13.60
N THR A 23 -2.61 -2.69 -13.80
CA THR A 23 -1.93 -1.55 -13.18
C THR A 23 -2.61 -1.06 -11.90
N VAL A 24 -3.66 -1.75 -11.45
CA VAL A 24 -4.34 -1.51 -10.17
C VAL A 24 -4.11 -2.65 -9.17
N GLY A 25 -4.00 -2.29 -7.90
CA GLY A 25 -4.10 -3.19 -6.76
C GLY A 25 -5.56 -3.29 -6.28
N LEU A 26 -5.94 -4.49 -5.84
CA LEU A 26 -7.28 -4.79 -5.31
C LEU A 26 -7.15 -5.24 -3.86
N VAL A 27 -7.84 -4.57 -2.95
CA VAL A 27 -7.70 -4.75 -1.50
C VAL A 27 -9.07 -4.83 -0.85
N ARG A 28 -9.30 -5.85 -0.01
CA ARG A 28 -10.48 -5.93 0.86
C ARG A 28 -10.15 -5.27 2.21
N SER A 29 -10.90 -4.24 2.56
CA SER A 29 -10.94 -3.67 3.92
C SER A 29 -12.05 -4.26 4.76
N GLU A 30 -13.14 -4.69 4.15
CA GLU A 30 -14.29 -5.34 4.78
C GLU A 30 -14.87 -6.42 3.85
N PRO A 31 -15.67 -7.37 4.34
CA PRO A 31 -16.34 -8.37 3.48
C PRO A 31 -17.15 -7.76 2.33
N THR A 32 -17.70 -6.56 2.52
CA THR A 32 -18.52 -5.81 1.56
C THR A 32 -17.80 -4.67 0.86
N TYR A 33 -16.53 -4.39 1.18
CA TYR A 33 -15.76 -3.27 0.60
C TYR A 33 -14.56 -3.77 -0.23
N LEU A 34 -14.41 -3.20 -1.42
CA LEU A 34 -13.26 -3.38 -2.30
C LEU A 34 -12.63 -2.03 -2.62
N GLU A 35 -11.36 -1.89 -2.29
CA GLU A 35 -10.53 -0.76 -2.66
C GLU A 35 -9.74 -1.08 -3.94
N VAL A 36 -9.88 -0.22 -4.94
CA VAL A 36 -9.08 -0.21 -6.16
C VAL A 36 -8.05 0.91 -6.03
N LEU A 37 -6.78 0.54 -5.90
CA LEU A 37 -5.63 1.42 -5.69
C LEU A 37 -4.67 1.32 -6.88
N PRO A 38 -3.70 2.23 -7.08
CA PRO A 38 -2.61 1.99 -8.03
C PRO A 38 -1.80 0.75 -7.61
N ALA A 39 -1.26 0.00 -8.59
CA ALA A 39 -0.44 -1.17 -8.29
C ALA A 39 0.78 -0.81 -7.42
N GLY A 40 1.06 -1.65 -6.42
CA GLY A 40 2.14 -1.42 -5.45
C GLY A 40 1.79 -0.46 -4.31
N VAL A 41 0.58 0.11 -4.26
CA VAL A 41 0.10 0.92 -3.14
C VAL A 41 -0.69 0.07 -2.15
N ASP A 42 -0.13 -0.07 -0.95
CA ASP A 42 -0.75 -0.72 0.22
C ASP A 42 -0.37 0.00 1.54
N LYS A 43 -0.97 -0.40 2.67
CA LYS A 43 -0.70 0.21 3.99
C LYS A 43 0.78 0.10 4.41
N GLY A 44 1.50 -0.94 3.98
CA GLY A 44 2.93 -1.11 4.23
C GLY A 44 3.79 -0.15 3.39
N SER A 45 3.44 0.06 2.12
CA SER A 45 4.08 1.08 1.26
C SER A 45 3.90 2.49 1.84
N ALA A 46 2.72 2.79 2.39
CA ALA A 46 2.43 4.04 3.07
C ALA A 46 3.26 4.19 4.36
N LEU A 47 3.41 3.12 5.15
CA LEU A 47 4.24 3.13 6.35
C LEU A 47 5.70 3.46 6.04
N ARG A 48 6.29 2.81 5.03
CA ARG A 48 7.69 3.08 4.59
C ARG A 48 7.85 4.55 4.20
N HIS A 49 6.95 5.05 3.35
CA HIS A 49 6.98 6.45 2.91
C HIS A 49 6.82 7.46 4.07
N LEU A 50 5.98 7.15 5.07
CA LEU A 50 5.82 7.99 6.25
C LEU A 50 7.05 7.94 7.16
N ALA A 51 7.60 6.75 7.41
CA ALA A 51 8.79 6.53 8.22
C ALA A 51 10.00 7.28 7.65
N ASP A 52 10.24 7.15 6.35
CA ASP A 52 11.28 7.89 5.62
C ASP A 52 11.10 9.42 5.75
N ARG A 53 9.86 9.91 5.60
CA ARG A 53 9.55 11.35 5.73
C ARG A 53 9.72 11.90 7.15
N CYS A 54 9.52 11.07 8.16
CA CYS A 54 9.73 11.44 9.57
C CYS A 54 11.18 11.18 10.05
N GLY A 55 12.06 10.62 9.20
CA GLY A 55 13.42 10.25 9.59
C GLY A 55 13.48 9.09 10.61
N VAL A 56 12.43 8.28 10.71
CA VAL A 56 12.32 7.20 11.69
C VAL A 56 12.62 5.86 11.00
N PRO A 57 13.66 5.11 11.42
CA PRO A 57 13.89 3.76 10.90
C PRO A 57 12.71 2.85 11.21
N LEU A 58 12.30 2.00 10.26
CA LEU A 58 11.19 1.04 10.45
C LEU A 58 11.40 0.13 11.67
N ALA A 59 12.64 -0.21 12.01
CA ALA A 59 13.00 -0.95 13.23
C ALA A 59 12.58 -0.26 14.55
N ARG A 60 12.24 1.04 14.52
CA ARG A 60 11.71 1.83 15.64
C ARG A 60 10.20 2.10 15.51
N VAL A 61 9.52 1.44 14.58
CA VAL A 61 8.08 1.58 14.34
C VAL A 61 7.37 0.31 14.78
N ALA A 62 6.40 0.45 15.69
CA ALA A 62 5.41 -0.57 15.96
C ALA A 62 4.14 -0.29 15.14
N ALA A 63 3.51 -1.33 14.60
CA ALA A 63 2.23 -1.23 13.90
C ALA A 63 1.25 -2.28 14.43
N ILE A 64 -0.03 -1.97 14.38
CA ILE A 64 -1.11 -2.86 14.80
C ILE A 64 -2.20 -2.90 13.74
N GLY A 65 -2.82 -4.07 13.56
CA GLY A 65 -3.86 -4.28 12.58
C GLY A 65 -4.69 -5.54 12.85
N ASP A 66 -5.85 -5.61 12.22
CA ASP A 66 -6.84 -6.66 12.43
C ASP A 66 -7.30 -7.31 11.12
N ASN A 67 -7.07 -6.68 9.96
CA ASN A 67 -7.64 -7.11 8.69
C ASN A 67 -6.59 -7.61 7.68
N PRO A 68 -7.00 -8.35 6.62
CA PRO A 68 -6.08 -8.82 5.58
C PRO A 68 -5.29 -7.70 4.89
N ASN A 69 -5.84 -6.48 4.82
CA ASN A 69 -5.15 -5.30 4.26
C ASN A 69 -4.05 -4.73 5.17
N ASP A 70 -3.96 -5.15 6.44
CA ASP A 70 -2.87 -4.83 7.36
C ASP A 70 -1.67 -5.76 7.22
N VAL A 71 -1.79 -6.90 6.54
CA VAL A 71 -0.66 -7.85 6.36
C VAL A 71 0.61 -7.17 5.80
N PRO A 72 0.55 -6.24 4.81
CA PRO A 72 1.72 -5.47 4.36
C PRO A 72 2.23 -4.45 5.39
N LEU A 73 1.35 -3.91 6.24
CA LEU A 73 1.67 -2.96 7.31
C LEU A 73 2.45 -3.66 8.43
N LEU A 74 1.91 -4.77 8.93
CA LEU A 74 2.48 -5.58 10.00
C LEU A 74 3.90 -6.06 9.64
N ARG A 75 4.08 -6.56 8.41
CA ARG A 75 5.40 -7.01 7.89
C ARG A 75 6.39 -5.88 7.57
N ALA A 76 5.95 -4.62 7.54
CA ALA A 76 6.82 -3.48 7.24
C ALA A 76 7.34 -2.79 8.50
N ALA A 77 6.65 -2.94 9.63
CA ALA A 77 7.07 -2.41 10.92
C ALA A 77 8.25 -3.22 11.51
N GLY A 78 8.95 -2.62 12.48
CA GLY A 78 9.94 -3.31 13.30
C GLY A 78 9.32 -4.20 14.37
N LEU A 79 8.06 -3.94 14.72
CA LEU A 79 7.17 -4.82 15.48
C LEU A 79 5.76 -4.75 14.88
N GLY A 80 5.30 -5.86 14.30
CA GLY A 80 3.91 -6.04 13.88
C GLY A 80 3.09 -6.74 14.97
N ALA A 81 1.97 -6.14 15.37
CA ALA A 81 1.02 -6.72 16.32
C ALA A 81 -0.35 -6.98 15.68
N ALA A 82 -0.90 -8.18 15.84
CA ALA A 82 -2.25 -8.50 15.39
C ALA A 82 -3.25 -8.47 16.54
N VAL A 83 -4.45 -7.98 16.25
CA VAL A 83 -5.57 -8.02 17.20
C VAL A 83 -6.11 -9.45 17.37
N GLY A 84 -6.36 -9.88 18.61
CA GLY A 84 -6.66 -11.26 18.96
C GLY A 84 -8.00 -11.81 18.45
N ASP A 85 -8.97 -10.94 18.17
CA ASP A 85 -10.24 -11.26 17.50
C ASP A 85 -10.28 -10.83 16.01
N GLY A 86 -9.14 -10.41 15.46
CA GLY A 86 -8.97 -10.06 14.03
C GLY A 86 -8.80 -11.26 13.09
N ASP A 87 -8.61 -10.96 11.81
CA ASP A 87 -8.48 -11.96 10.74
C ASP A 87 -7.23 -12.85 10.93
N PRO A 88 -7.35 -14.19 10.77
CA PRO A 88 -6.23 -15.12 10.90
C PRO A 88 -5.03 -14.82 9.98
N ALA A 89 -5.21 -14.12 8.86
CA ALA A 89 -4.13 -13.68 7.98
C ALA A 89 -3.28 -12.56 8.60
N ALA A 90 -3.91 -11.61 9.32
CA ALA A 90 -3.19 -10.60 10.10
C ALA A 90 -2.41 -11.26 11.24
N GLN A 91 -3.04 -12.18 11.98
CA GLN A 91 -2.41 -12.93 13.08
C GLN A 91 -1.18 -13.74 12.64
N ARG A 92 -1.23 -14.38 11.45
CA ARG A 92 -0.08 -15.11 10.88
C ARG A 92 1.02 -14.19 10.30
N ALA A 93 0.78 -12.89 10.19
CA ALA A 93 1.72 -11.92 9.61
C ALA A 93 2.39 -11.02 10.66
N ALA A 94 1.89 -11.03 11.90
CA ALA A 94 2.44 -10.29 13.03
C ALA A 94 3.50 -11.10 13.79
N ASP A 95 4.36 -10.37 14.51
CA ASP A 95 5.34 -10.94 15.45
C ASP A 95 4.67 -11.33 16.77
N VAL A 96 3.65 -10.58 17.17
CA VAL A 96 2.86 -10.81 18.39
C VAL A 96 1.36 -10.72 18.10
N VAL A 97 0.56 -11.51 18.83
CA VAL A 97 -0.90 -11.37 18.88
C VAL A 97 -1.25 -10.82 20.27
N VAL A 98 -1.95 -9.69 20.31
CA VAL A 98 -2.44 -9.06 21.55
C VAL A 98 -3.91 -9.43 21.77
N GLY A 99 -4.52 -8.93 22.84
CA GLY A 99 -5.93 -9.13 23.15
C GLY A 99 -6.92 -8.60 22.09
N PRO A 100 -8.23 -8.73 22.37
CA PRO A 100 -9.28 -8.30 21.44
C PRO A 100 -9.28 -6.79 21.21
N CYS A 101 -9.96 -6.34 20.16
CA CYS A 101 -9.97 -4.95 19.69
C CYS A 101 -10.17 -3.90 20.80
N GLY A 102 -11.02 -4.19 21.80
CA GLY A 102 -11.27 -3.30 22.95
C GLY A 102 -10.10 -3.07 23.91
N THR A 103 -9.06 -3.92 23.90
CA THR A 103 -7.87 -3.82 24.78
C THR A 103 -6.54 -3.81 24.03
N ALA A 104 -6.51 -4.27 22.78
CA ALA A 104 -5.31 -4.50 21.96
C ALA A 104 -4.29 -3.35 21.97
N ILE A 105 -4.75 -2.10 21.82
CA ILE A 105 -3.89 -0.90 21.82
C ILE A 105 -3.21 -0.70 23.17
N ALA A 106 -3.96 -0.80 24.27
CA ALA A 106 -3.44 -0.59 25.62
C ALA A 106 -2.42 -1.66 26.00
N GLU A 107 -2.67 -2.91 25.58
CA GLU A 107 -1.77 -4.03 25.80
C GLU A 107 -0.46 -3.90 25.01
N LEU A 108 -0.53 -3.54 23.71
CA LEU A 108 0.66 -3.26 22.92
C LEU A 108 1.52 -2.12 23.51
N VAL A 109 0.89 -1.04 23.96
CA VAL A 109 1.59 0.07 24.63
C VAL A 109 2.22 -0.40 25.95
N ALA A 110 1.55 -1.25 26.73
CA ALA A 110 2.10 -1.80 27.97
C ALA A 110 3.32 -2.69 27.71
N LEU A 111 3.29 -3.54 26.68
CA LEU A 111 4.43 -4.36 26.24
C LEU A 111 5.64 -3.48 25.88
N LEU A 112 5.43 -2.47 25.02
CA LEU A 112 6.48 -1.53 24.60
C LEU A 112 7.08 -0.76 25.79
N LEU A 113 6.27 -0.33 26.76
CA LEU A 113 6.76 0.37 27.95
C LEU A 113 7.55 -0.56 28.90
N ALA A 114 7.19 -1.83 28.98
CA ALA A 114 7.95 -2.83 29.74
C ALA A 114 9.33 -3.07 29.12
N GLU A 115 9.42 -3.24 27.80
CA GLU A 115 10.69 -3.39 27.08
C GLU A 115 11.59 -2.15 27.20
N ARG A 116 11.02 -0.94 27.08
CA ARG A 116 11.77 0.31 27.33
C ARG A 116 12.35 0.35 28.75
N SER A 117 11.62 -0.15 29.74
CA SER A 117 12.07 -0.22 31.13
C SER A 117 13.16 -1.28 31.35
N ALA A 118 13.28 -2.27 30.45
CA ALA A 118 14.36 -3.26 30.40
C ALA A 118 15.61 -2.79 29.62
N GLY A 119 15.57 -1.60 29.00
CA GLY A 119 16.74 -0.93 28.42
C GLY A 119 17.07 -1.27 26.96
N THR A 120 16.13 -1.78 26.17
CA THR A 120 16.36 -2.22 24.78
C THR A 120 16.02 -1.20 23.69
N VAL A 121 15.40 -0.06 24.02
CA VAL A 121 14.99 0.96 23.04
C VAL A 121 15.42 2.36 23.47
N ASP A 122 16.14 3.03 22.57
CA ASP A 122 16.68 4.39 22.68
C ASP A 122 15.64 5.49 23.02
N PRO A 123 16.09 6.71 23.39
CA PRO A 123 15.22 7.87 23.64
C PRO A 123 14.25 8.21 22.48
N PRO A 124 13.17 8.96 22.78
CA PRO A 124 12.15 9.30 21.79
C PRO A 124 12.73 10.08 20.61
N VAL A 125 12.04 9.97 19.47
CA VAL A 125 12.30 10.79 18.28
C VAL A 125 12.05 12.27 18.61
N ASP A 126 13.05 13.12 18.39
CA ASP A 126 12.92 14.56 18.60
C ASP A 126 11.91 15.16 17.61
N ASP A 127 10.88 15.82 18.12
CA ASP A 127 9.83 16.54 17.37
C ASP A 127 10.37 17.76 16.58
N ALA A 128 11.67 18.03 16.69
CA ALA A 128 12.33 19.25 16.23
C ALA A 128 12.61 19.34 14.72
N THR A 129 12.23 18.34 13.90
CA THR A 129 12.50 18.32 12.44
C THR A 129 11.26 18.47 11.56
N ALA A 130 10.08 18.70 12.15
CA ALA A 130 8.83 18.97 11.43
C ALA A 130 8.75 20.38 10.77
N THR A 131 9.79 20.81 10.06
CA THR A 131 9.79 22.05 9.23
C THR A 131 10.56 21.81 7.93
N GLY A 132 9.89 21.17 6.96
CA GLY A 132 10.52 20.84 5.67
C GLY A 132 9.62 20.15 4.64
N GLY A 133 8.30 20.16 4.84
CA GLY A 133 7.37 19.58 3.87
C GLY A 133 7.33 20.41 2.58
N ARG A 134 8.03 19.94 1.52
CA ARG A 134 7.76 20.44 0.17
C ARG A 134 6.28 20.22 -0.17
N PRO A 135 5.62 21.16 -0.86
CA PRO A 135 4.22 20.97 -1.27
C PRO A 135 4.11 19.73 -2.17
N VAL A 136 3.10 18.91 -1.91
CA VAL A 136 2.75 17.79 -2.78
C VAL A 136 2.12 18.33 -4.06
N ASP A 137 2.89 18.34 -5.14
CA ASP A 137 2.46 18.72 -6.47
C ASP A 137 1.64 17.61 -7.11
N ASN A 138 0.34 17.57 -6.77
CA ASN A 138 -0.66 16.78 -7.48
C ASN A 138 -0.96 17.40 -8.86
N ALA A 139 0.05 17.43 -9.74
CA ALA A 139 -0.01 17.99 -11.07
C ALA A 139 -0.53 16.95 -12.08
N THR A 140 -1.72 17.20 -12.62
CA THR A 140 -2.41 16.35 -13.58
C THR A 140 -1.61 16.19 -14.88
N ALA A 141 -1.05 15.00 -15.12
CA ALA A 141 -0.30 14.69 -16.33
C ALA A 141 -1.21 14.34 -17.53
N THR A 142 -2.03 15.30 -17.98
CA THR A 142 -2.78 15.18 -19.25
C THR A 142 -1.85 15.45 -20.44
N GLY A 143 -0.90 14.54 -20.68
CA GLY A 143 0.13 14.63 -21.70
C GLY A 143 -0.28 14.02 -23.05
N GLY A 144 -1.15 14.70 -23.79
CA GLY A 144 -1.48 14.32 -25.16
C GLY A 144 -0.25 14.37 -26.08
N ARG A 145 0.04 13.28 -26.80
CA ARG A 145 1.18 13.17 -27.71
C ARG A 145 0.92 13.98 -28.99
N PRO A 146 1.78 14.92 -29.41
CA PRO A 146 1.56 15.70 -30.63
C PRO A 146 1.77 14.82 -31.88
N VAL A 147 0.79 14.85 -32.79
CA VAL A 147 0.89 14.26 -34.13
C VAL A 147 1.42 15.31 -35.12
N ASN A 148 2.74 15.33 -35.32
CA ASN A 148 3.34 16.14 -36.37
C ASN A 148 3.17 15.45 -37.73
N GLY A 149 2.28 15.99 -38.55
CA GLY A 149 2.20 15.64 -39.97
C GLY A 149 3.26 16.37 -40.79
N ALA A 150 3.80 15.71 -41.80
CA ALA A 150 4.57 16.33 -42.89
C ALA A 150 4.17 15.65 -44.21
N THR A 151 3.91 16.45 -45.24
CA THR A 151 3.30 16.01 -46.50
C THR A 151 4.31 15.73 -47.61
N ALA A 152 4.06 14.64 -48.34
CA ALA A 152 4.38 14.33 -49.74
C ALA A 152 5.56 15.00 -50.47
N SER A 153 6.42 14.18 -51.09
CA SER A 153 6.57 14.14 -52.57
C SER A 153 7.50 13.00 -53.04
N GLY A 154 7.23 12.42 -54.23
CA GLY A 154 8.16 11.55 -54.97
C GLY A 154 7.78 10.06 -55.13
N GLY A 155 7.22 9.69 -56.29
CA GLY A 155 7.32 8.34 -56.87
C GLY A 155 8.29 8.35 -58.07
N PRO A 156 8.37 7.32 -58.97
CA PRO A 156 7.71 5.99 -59.00
C PRO A 156 8.69 4.87 -58.49
N ALA A 157 8.70 3.57 -58.83
CA ALA A 157 8.03 2.70 -59.83
C ALA A 157 7.97 1.21 -59.36
N PRO A 158 7.32 0.26 -60.09
CA PRO A 158 7.00 -1.06 -59.54
C PRO A 158 7.92 -2.24 -59.98
N GLY A 159 7.98 -3.27 -59.13
CA GLY A 159 7.97 -4.68 -59.58
C GLY A 159 9.11 -5.62 -59.12
N ARG A 160 8.76 -6.72 -58.43
CA ARG A 160 9.04 -8.13 -58.83
C ARG A 160 8.37 -9.13 -57.85
N PRO A 161 7.77 -10.25 -58.30
CA PRO A 161 7.17 -11.27 -57.42
C PRO A 161 8.20 -12.17 -56.71
N PRO A 162 7.80 -12.90 -55.64
CA PRO A 162 8.70 -13.69 -54.80
C PRO A 162 9.29 -14.92 -55.51
N ARG A 163 10.43 -15.39 -54.99
CA ARG A 163 10.96 -16.72 -55.30
C ARG A 163 10.52 -17.69 -54.20
N ARG A 164 10.22 -18.91 -54.66
CA ARG A 164 9.76 -20.13 -53.97
C ARG A 164 10.21 -20.28 -52.52
#